data_AF-A0A1I4HTN6-F1
#
_entry.id   AF-A0A1I4HTN6-F1
#
_cell.length_a   1.000
_cell.length_b   1.000
_cell.length_c   1.000
_cell.angle_alpha   90.00
_cell.angle_beta   90.00
_cell.angle_gamma   90.00
#
_symmetry.space_group_name_H-M   'P 1'
#
loop_
_entity.id
_entity.type
_entity.pdbx_description
1 polymer ?
#
loop_
_entity_poly.entity_id
_entity_poly.type
_entity_poly.pdbx_seq_one_letter_code
_entity_poly.pdbx_strand_id
1 'polypeptide(L)'
;NLLTGSASALVFQIGANKAQTLTVKIDSMSVGASALNISATSVSTTIATSKAISLLDVALSTVSSQRANLGAIQNRLTHTINNLEVASENLSSARSNLQDTDMAKEMANYSKQQVLIQSGTAMLAQANQSSQSVLKLLQ
;
A
#
# COMPACT_ATOMS: atom_id res chain seq x y z
N ASN A 1 1.52 -19.50 19.71
CA ASN A 1 1.96 -20.50 18.71
C ASN A 1 0.87 -20.56 17.64
N LEU A 2 1.19 -20.26 16.38
CA LEU A 2 0.18 -20.09 15.31
C LEU A 2 -0.55 -21.39 14.93
N LEU A 3 0.00 -22.54 15.34
CA LEU A 3 -0.51 -23.87 14.98
C LEU A 3 -1.33 -24.53 16.09
N THR A 4 -1.50 -23.90 17.26
CA THR A 4 -2.20 -24.52 18.40
C THR A 4 -3.72 -24.27 18.39
N GLY A 5 -4.25 -23.61 17.36
CA GLY A 5 -5.67 -23.23 17.28
C GLY A 5 -6.09 -22.08 18.21
N SER A 6 -5.13 -21.55 18.99
CA SER A 6 -5.34 -20.40 19.88
C SER A 6 -5.22 -19.05 19.16
N ALA A 7 -4.67 -19.05 17.94
CA ALA A 7 -4.60 -17.86 17.12
C ALA A 7 -5.97 -17.59 16.51
N SER A 8 -6.58 -16.46 16.90
CA SER A 8 -7.71 -15.90 16.16
C SER A 8 -7.27 -15.62 14.72
N ALA A 9 -8.23 -15.59 13.78
CA ALA A 9 -7.93 -15.35 12.37
C ALA A 9 -7.04 -14.10 12.19
N LEU A 10 -5.94 -14.25 11.46
CA LEU A 10 -4.98 -13.18 11.22
C LEU A 10 -5.54 -12.25 10.15
N VAL A 11 -5.71 -10.98 10.47
CA VAL A 11 -6.25 -9.99 9.52
C VAL A 11 -5.12 -9.08 9.05
N PHE A 12 -4.85 -9.10 7.74
CA PHE A 12 -3.87 -8.24 7.10
C PHE A 12 -4.59 -7.13 6.34
N GLN A 13 -4.24 -5.87 6.61
CA GLN A 13 -4.68 -4.74 5.79
C GLN A 13 -3.82 -4.69 4.52
N ILE A 14 -4.43 -4.92 3.37
CA ILE A 14 -3.74 -5.08 2.06
C ILE A 14 -4.13 -3.98 1.07
N GLY A 15 -4.49 -2.80 1.56
CA GLY A 15 -4.86 -1.67 0.72
C GLY A 15 -5.05 -0.39 1.53
N ALA A 16 -5.17 0.75 0.84
CA ALA A 16 -5.23 2.07 1.45
C ALA A 16 -6.57 2.39 2.13
N ASN A 17 -7.67 1.77 1.71
CA ASN A 17 -9.02 2.08 2.20
C ASN A 17 -9.48 1.12 3.29
N LYS A 18 -10.41 1.59 4.14
CA LYS A 18 -11.05 0.76 5.16
C LYS A 18 -11.66 -0.50 4.54
N ALA A 19 -11.56 -1.63 5.25
CA ALA A 19 -12.07 -2.95 4.86
C ALA A 19 -11.35 -3.65 3.68
N GLN A 20 -10.25 -3.09 3.17
CA GLN A 20 -9.35 -3.81 2.25
C GLN A 20 -8.46 -4.79 3.03
N THR A 21 -9.08 -5.81 3.60
CA THR A 21 -8.41 -6.78 4.48
C THR A 21 -8.40 -8.19 3.90
N LEU A 22 -7.32 -8.92 4.15
CA LEU A 22 -7.20 -10.35 3.91
C LEU A 22 -7.17 -11.08 5.25
N THR A 23 -8.14 -11.98 5.45
CA THR A 23 -8.20 -12.81 6.64
C THR A 23 -7.57 -14.17 6.36
N VAL A 24 -6.62 -14.59 7.19
CA VAL A 24 -5.93 -15.86 7.12
C VAL A 24 -6.27 -16.66 8.36
N LYS A 25 -6.94 -17.79 8.16
CA LYS A 25 -7.24 -18.74 9.24
C LYS A 25 -6.28 -19.92 9.16
N ILE A 26 -5.67 -20.25 10.30
CA ILE A 26 -4.84 -21.44 10.46
C ILE A 26 -5.55 -22.31 11.49
N ASP A 27 -6.07 -23.44 11.05
CA ASP A 27 -6.70 -24.40 11.95
C ASP A 27 -5.63 -25.07 12.85
N SER A 28 -6.06 -25.64 13.97
CA SER A 28 -5.13 -26.28 14.91
C SER A 28 -4.48 -27.51 14.29
N MET A 29 -3.16 -27.49 14.16
CA MET A 29 -2.34 -28.59 13.64
C MET A 29 -1.66 -29.38 14.77
N SER A 30 -2.20 -29.33 15.99
CA SER A 30 -1.71 -30.13 17.12
C SER A 30 -2.13 -31.59 17.00
N VAL A 31 -1.29 -32.52 17.45
CA VAL A 31 -1.53 -33.98 17.41
C VAL A 31 -2.82 -34.38 18.14
N GLY A 32 -3.20 -33.62 19.17
CA GLY A 32 -4.45 -33.79 19.94
C GLY A 32 -5.62 -32.94 19.45
N ALA A 33 -5.47 -32.16 18.38
CA ALA A 33 -6.57 -31.39 17.82
C ALA A 33 -7.58 -32.33 17.15
N SER A 34 -8.87 -32.05 17.30
CA SER A 34 -9.96 -32.82 16.65
C SER A 34 -9.80 -32.92 15.13
N ALA A 35 -9.10 -31.96 14.51
CA ALA A 35 -8.81 -31.92 13.08
C ALA A 35 -7.78 -32.98 12.62
N LEU A 36 -6.88 -33.43 13.49
CA LEU A 36 -5.85 -34.43 13.17
C LEU A 36 -6.09 -35.77 13.89
N ASN A 37 -6.59 -35.73 15.14
CA ASN A 37 -7.01 -36.88 15.95
C ASN A 37 -6.03 -38.08 15.97
N ILE A 38 -4.72 -37.78 15.96
CA ILE A 38 -3.66 -38.81 15.89
C ILE A 38 -3.26 -39.28 17.30
N SER A 39 -3.59 -38.51 18.34
CA SER A 39 -3.21 -38.78 19.74
C SER A 39 -3.70 -40.11 20.30
N ALA A 40 -4.74 -40.71 19.72
CA ALA A 40 -5.32 -41.98 20.17
C ALA A 40 -4.92 -43.18 19.29
N THR A 41 -3.98 -43.01 18.35
CA THR A 41 -3.53 -44.11 17.48
C THR A 41 -2.68 -45.12 18.26
N SER A 42 -2.88 -46.41 17.96
CA SER A 42 -2.14 -47.53 18.57
C SER A 42 -1.68 -48.49 17.49
N VAL A 43 -0.49 -49.07 17.70
CA VAL A 43 0.15 -50.05 16.80
C VAL A 43 0.19 -51.44 17.45
N SER A 44 -0.55 -51.64 18.54
CA SER A 44 -0.47 -52.87 19.35
C SER A 44 -1.12 -54.10 18.71
N THR A 45 -1.99 -53.91 17.71
CA THR A 45 -2.63 -55.00 16.95
C THR A 45 -2.65 -54.66 15.47
N THR A 46 -2.69 -55.66 14.60
CA THR A 46 -2.80 -55.45 13.13
C THR A 46 -4.00 -54.59 12.76
N ILE A 47 -5.15 -54.78 13.42
CA ILE A 47 -6.36 -53.96 13.22
C ILE A 47 -6.13 -52.50 13.65
N ALA A 48 -5.49 -52.28 14.80
CA ALA A 48 -5.18 -50.93 15.28
C ALA A 48 -4.17 -50.22 14.37
N THR A 49 -3.17 -50.95 13.87
CA THR A 49 -2.17 -50.44 12.91
C THR A 49 -2.82 -50.01 11.60
N SER A 50 -3.72 -50.81 11.01
CA SER A 50 -4.42 -50.40 9.78
C SER A 50 -5.26 -49.13 9.99
N LYS A 51 -5.94 -49.00 11.14
CA LYS A 51 -6.68 -47.77 11.47
C LYS A 51 -5.76 -46.57 11.69
N ALA A 52 -4.60 -46.77 12.32
CA ALA A 52 -3.61 -45.73 12.54
C ALA A 52 -3.05 -45.19 11.21
N ILE A 53 -2.76 -46.06 10.24
CA ILE A 53 -2.31 -45.66 8.90
C ILE A 53 -3.37 -44.78 8.22
N SER A 54 -4.64 -45.22 8.20
CA SER A 54 -5.71 -44.42 7.60
C SER A 54 -5.89 -43.04 8.28
N LEU A 55 -5.74 -42.97 9.60
CA LEU A 55 -5.80 -41.70 10.33
C LEU A 55 -4.61 -40.79 9.99
N LEU A 56 -3.41 -41.36 9.82
CA LEU A 56 -2.23 -40.61 9.40
C LEU A 56 -2.36 -40.07 7.97
N ASP A 57 -2.94 -40.84 7.04
CA ASP A 57 -3.20 -40.37 5.68
C ASP A 57 -4.16 -39.18 5.65
N VAL A 58 -5.23 -39.24 6.46
CA VAL A 58 -6.16 -38.11 6.62
C VAL A 58 -5.45 -36.90 7.22
N ALA A 59 -4.67 -37.11 8.29
CA ALA A 59 -3.91 -36.03 8.91
C ALA A 59 -2.91 -35.38 7.94
N LEU A 60 -2.20 -36.18 7.14
CA LEU A 60 -1.27 -35.69 6.12
C LEU A 60 -2.00 -34.87 5.04
N SER A 61 -3.17 -35.34 4.61
CA SER A 61 -4.02 -34.62 3.65
C SER A 61 -4.49 -33.27 4.21
N THR A 62 -4.93 -33.23 5.48
CA THR A 62 -5.30 -31.99 6.17
C THR A 62 -4.15 -30.99 6.25
N VAL A 63 -2.96 -31.44 6.67
CA VAL A 63 -1.76 -30.57 6.74
C VAL A 63 -1.37 -30.05 5.35
N SER A 64 -1.44 -30.92 4.34
CA SER A 64 -1.12 -30.57 2.95
C SER A 64 -2.11 -29.55 2.39
N SER A 65 -3.41 -29.71 2.69
CA SER A 65 -4.44 -28.74 2.33
C SER A 65 -4.21 -27.39 3.01
N GLN A 66 -3.88 -27.39 4.31
CA GLN A 66 -3.56 -26.15 5.03
C GLN A 66 -2.33 -25.45 4.42
N ARG A 67 -1.28 -26.20 4.05
CA ARG A 67 -0.10 -25.65 3.36
C ARG A 67 -0.44 -25.08 1.98
N ALA A 68 -1.27 -25.78 1.21
CA ALA A 68 -1.72 -25.31 -0.10
C ALA A 68 -2.50 -24.00 0.02
N ASN A 69 -3.39 -23.88 1.01
CA ASN A 69 -4.14 -22.65 1.28
C ASN A 69 -3.21 -21.49 1.64
N LEU A 70 -2.20 -21.73 2.49
CA LEU A 70 -1.20 -20.71 2.83
C LEU A 70 -0.37 -20.29 1.61
N GLY A 71 0.00 -21.23 0.75
CA GLY A 71 0.69 -20.93 -0.52
C GLY A 71 -0.17 -20.10 -1.48
N ALA A 72 -1.47 -20.41 -1.60
CA ALA A 72 -2.40 -19.63 -2.42
C ALA A 72 -2.54 -18.19 -1.89
N ILE A 73 -2.62 -18.03 -0.56
CA ILE A 73 -2.65 -16.72 0.09
C ILE A 73 -1.36 -15.95 -0.14
N GLN A 74 -0.19 -16.61 -0.07
CA GLN A 74 1.10 -16.02 -0.38
C GLN A 74 1.13 -15.48 -1.82
N ASN A 75 0.73 -16.30 -2.81
CA ASN A 75 0.67 -15.86 -4.20
C ASN A 75 -0.24 -14.65 -4.39
N ARG A 76 -1.42 -14.68 -3.76
CA ARG A 76 -2.34 -13.54 -3.78
C ARG A 76 -1.72 -12.29 -3.16
N LEU A 77 -1.00 -12.41 -2.05
CA LEU A 77 -0.30 -11.29 -1.43
C LEU A 77 0.78 -10.73 -2.35
N THR A 78 1.61 -11.58 -2.98
CA THR A 78 2.62 -11.14 -3.94
C THR A 78 2.01 -10.37 -5.11
N HIS A 79 0.93 -10.88 -5.70
CA HIS A 79 0.23 -10.15 -6.77
C HIS A 79 -0.39 -8.83 -6.28
N THR A 80 -0.91 -8.81 -5.05
CA THR A 80 -1.49 -7.60 -4.46
C THR A 80 -0.40 -6.55 -4.22
N ILE A 81 0.76 -6.94 -3.71
CA ILE A 81 1.91 -6.06 -3.51
C ILE A 81 2.34 -5.44 -4.83
N ASN A 82 2.56 -6.25 -5.87
CA ASN A 82 2.97 -5.75 -7.18
C ASN A 82 1.94 -4.77 -7.76
N ASN A 83 0.64 -5.05 -7.59
CA ASN A 83 -0.41 -4.14 -8.05
C ASN A 83 -0.40 -2.81 -7.28
N LEU A 84 -0.23 -2.85 -5.95
CA LEU A 84 -0.17 -1.66 -5.12
C LEU A 84 1.06 -0.80 -5.41
N GLU A 85 2.21 -1.42 -5.69
CA GLU A 85 3.42 -0.69 -6.09
C GLU A 85 3.20 0.08 -7.38
N VAL A 86 2.65 -0.58 -8.41
CA VAL A 86 2.31 0.07 -9.69
C VAL A 86 1.26 1.17 -9.49
N ALA A 87 0.24 0.92 -8.68
CA ALA A 87 -0.78 1.93 -8.38
C ALA A 87 -0.18 3.14 -7.63
N SER A 88 0.74 2.90 -6.69
CA SER A 88 1.44 3.94 -5.93
C SER A 88 2.35 4.77 -6.84
N GLU A 89 3.07 4.14 -7.76
CA GLU A 89 3.93 4.82 -8.74
C GLU A 89 3.10 5.69 -9.70
N ASN A 90 1.99 5.17 -10.21
CA ASN A 90 1.07 5.92 -11.05
C ASN A 90 0.43 7.09 -10.32
N LEU A 91 0.01 6.90 -9.06
CA LEU A 91 -0.57 7.96 -8.25
C LEU A 91 0.49 9.04 -7.92
N SER A 92 1.71 8.64 -7.60
CA SER A 92 2.83 9.55 -7.36
C SER A 92 3.13 10.38 -8.62
N SER A 93 3.17 9.73 -9.78
CA SER A 93 3.40 10.41 -11.07
C SER A 93 2.25 11.36 -11.43
N ALA A 94 1.00 10.95 -11.23
CA ALA A 94 -0.16 11.82 -11.43
C ALA A 94 -0.15 13.01 -10.46
N ARG A 95 0.25 12.77 -9.21
CA ARG A 95 0.38 13.83 -8.20
C ARG A 95 1.50 14.80 -8.56
N SER A 96 2.65 14.31 -9.03
CA SER A 96 3.74 15.13 -9.55
C SER A 96 3.24 15.98 -10.73
N ASN A 97 2.56 15.41 -11.72
CA ASN A 97 1.98 16.20 -12.83
C ASN A 97 0.97 17.27 -12.39
N LEU A 98 0.24 17.05 -11.29
CA LEU A 98 -0.73 18.02 -10.76
C LEU A 98 -0.10 19.07 -9.85
N GLN A 99 0.89 18.68 -9.05
CA GLN A 99 1.50 19.52 -8.01
C GLN A 99 2.76 20.23 -8.51
N ASP A 100 3.52 19.59 -9.38
CA ASP A 100 4.70 20.15 -10.02
C ASP A 100 4.21 20.99 -11.21
N THR A 101 3.83 22.22 -10.90
CA THR A 101 3.67 23.25 -11.93
C THR A 101 4.97 23.40 -12.70
N ASP A 102 4.88 23.61 -14.01
CA ASP A 102 6.04 23.89 -14.85
C ASP A 102 6.83 25.08 -14.29
N MET A 103 7.93 24.78 -13.60
CA MET A 103 8.83 25.77 -13.00
C MET A 103 9.34 26.75 -14.04
N ALA A 104 9.46 26.35 -15.32
CA ALA A 104 9.85 27.27 -16.38
C ALA A 104 8.78 28.32 -16.63
N LYS A 105 7.49 27.92 -16.61
CA LYS A 105 6.37 28.85 -16.77
C LYS A 105 6.22 29.78 -15.57
N GLU A 106 6.40 29.26 -14.36
CA GLU A 106 6.33 30.10 -13.15
C GLU A 106 7.52 31.04 -13.03
N MET A 107 8.74 30.60 -13.41
CA MET A 107 9.91 31.48 -13.49
C MET A 107 9.78 32.55 -14.58
N ALA A 108 9.15 32.24 -15.72
CA ALA A 108 8.85 33.22 -16.75
C ALA A 108 7.82 34.26 -16.28
N ASN A 109 6.76 33.83 -15.59
CA ASN A 109 5.78 34.72 -14.98
C ASN A 109 6.41 35.59 -13.89
N TYR A 110 7.22 35.00 -13.02
CA TYR A 110 7.96 35.70 -11.98
C TYR A 110 8.91 36.75 -12.59
N SER A 111 9.69 36.37 -13.61
CA SER A 111 10.59 37.30 -14.32
C SER A 111 9.80 38.43 -15.00
N LYS A 112 8.67 38.12 -15.66
CA LYS A 112 7.77 39.12 -16.24
C LYS A 112 7.23 40.08 -15.19
N GLN A 113 6.81 39.58 -14.03
CA GLN A 113 6.34 40.42 -12.91
C GLN A 113 7.45 41.29 -12.36
N GLN A 114 8.67 40.76 -12.22
CA GLN A 114 9.83 41.52 -11.75
C GLN A 114 10.19 42.67 -12.71
N VAL A 115 10.17 42.41 -14.02
CA VAL A 115 10.37 43.43 -15.05
C VAL A 115 9.25 44.47 -15.02
N LEU A 116 7.99 44.06 -14.84
CA LEU A 116 6.85 44.97 -14.70
C LEU A 116 6.97 45.87 -13.46
N ILE A 117 7.43 45.34 -12.33
CA ILE A 117 7.64 46.13 -11.11
C ILE A 117 8.75 47.17 -11.32
N GLN A 118 9.89 46.78 -11.90
CA GLN A 118 10.98 47.72 -12.21
C GLN A 118 10.57 48.76 -13.27
N SER A 119 9.80 48.35 -14.28
CA SER A 119 9.29 49.26 -15.31
C SER A 119 8.24 50.21 -14.73
N GLY A 120 7.38 49.72 -13.84
CA GLY A 120 6.36 50.51 -13.15
C GLY A 120 6.96 51.58 -12.24
N THR A 121 8.02 51.26 -11.49
CA THR A 121 8.73 52.25 -10.67
C THR A 121 9.46 53.29 -11.52
N ALA A 122 10.10 52.89 -12.62
CA ALA A 122 10.74 53.82 -13.56
C ALA A 122 9.71 54.72 -14.26
N MET A 123 8.57 54.16 -14.69
CA MET A 123 7.43 54.90 -15.27
C MET A 123 6.85 55.91 -14.28
N LEU A 124 6.68 55.52 -13.01
CA LEU A 124 6.19 56.42 -11.95
C LEU A 124 7.16 57.59 -11.73
N ALA A 125 8.46 57.31 -11.70
CA ALA A 125 9.50 58.33 -11.58
C ALA A 125 9.50 59.31 -12.77
N GLN A 126 9.36 58.79 -14.00
CA GLN A 126 9.29 59.59 -15.22
C GLN A 126 8.02 60.47 -15.28
N ALA A 127 6.86 59.92 -14.88
CA ALA A 127 5.61 60.67 -14.81
C ALA A 127 5.68 61.81 -13.77
N ASN A 128 6.33 61.57 -12.62
CA ASN A 128 6.56 62.61 -11.61
C ASN A 128 7.47 63.74 -12.11
N GLN A 129 8.53 63.44 -12.87
CA GLN A 129 9.40 64.47 -13.46
C GLN A 129 8.72 65.29 -14.57
N SER A 130 7.94 64.62 -15.43
CA SER A 130 7.15 65.30 -16.47
C SER A 130 6.13 66.27 -15.83
N SER A 131 5.47 65.86 -14.76
CA SER A 131 4.51 66.70 -14.02
C SER A 131 5.15 67.96 -13.41
N GLN A 132 6.37 67.86 -12.87
CA GLN A 132 7.11 69.03 -12.37
C GLN A 132 7.57 69.99 -13.48
N SER A 133 7.81 69.46 -14.67
CA SER A 133 8.23 70.26 -15.84
C SER A 133 7.06 71.09 -16.39
N VAL A 134 5.83 70.56 -16.32
CA VAL A 134 4.61 71.31 -16.65
C VAL A 134 4.34 72.42 -15.62
N LEU A 135 4.60 72.17 -14.33
CA LEU A 135 4.44 73.18 -13.29
C LEU A 135 5.45 74.35 -13.42
N LYS A 136 6.60 74.12 -14.06
CA LYS A 136 7.55 75.19 -14.44
C LYS A 136 7.10 76.00 -15.65
N LEU A 137 6.21 75.47 -16.50
CA LEU A 137 5.71 76.17 -17.68
C LEU A 137 4.48 77.05 -17.37
N LEU A 138 3.86 76.83 -16.20
CA LEU A 138 2.68 77.57 -15.72
C LEU A 138 3.03 78.64 -14.66
N GLN A 139 4.32 78.84 -14.35
CA GLN A 139 4.84 79.90 -13.48
C GLN A 139 5.56 80.98 -14.28
#